data_AF-A0A959YAY8-F1
#
_entry.id   AF-A0A959YAY8-F1
#
_cell.length_a   1.000
_cell.length_b   1.000
_cell.length_c   1.000
_cell.angle_alpha   90.00
_cell.angle_beta   90.00
_cell.angle_gamma   90.00
#
_symmetry.space_group_name_H-M   'P 1'
#
loop_
_entity.id
_entity.type
_entity.pdbx_description
1 polymer ?
#
loop_
_entity_poly.entity_id
_entity_poly.type
_entity_poly.pdbx_seq_one_letter_code
_entity_poly.pdbx_strand_id
1 'polypeptide(L)' 'MLTILLGVGLLALAFAGIAIKIWAKKGGEFAGTCASNNPLVQAEGGSCGFCGARPEERCRRDEVPT' A
#
# COMPACT_ATOMS: atom_id res chain seq x y z
N MET A 1 -10.53 16.20 -27.99
CA MET A 1 -11.68 15.50 -27.38
C MET A 1 -11.41 14.01 -27.24
N LEU A 2 -11.12 13.28 -28.32
CA LEU A 2 -10.79 11.85 -28.28
C LEU A 2 -9.67 11.51 -27.28
N THR A 3 -8.62 12.33 -27.23
CA THR A 3 -7.51 12.20 -26.29
C THR A 3 -7.95 12.30 -24.83
N ILE A 4 -8.93 13.16 -24.52
CA ILE A 4 -9.49 13.32 -23.18
C ILE A 4 -10.36 12.11 -22.82
N LEU A 5 -11.20 11.66 -23.75
CA LEU A 5 -12.04 10.46 -23.55
C LEU A 5 -11.19 9.21 -23.33
N LEU A 6 -10.12 9.03 -24.11
CA LEU A 6 -9.16 7.96 -23.91
C LEU A 6 -8.43 8.09 -22.57
N GLY A 7 -7.99 9.29 -22.20
CA GLY A 7 -7.32 9.53 -20.92
C GLY A 7 -8.20 9.20 -19.72
N VAL A 8 -9.44 9.68 -19.70
CA VAL A 8 -10.41 9.41 -18.62
C VAL A 8 -10.78 7.93 -18.59
N GLY A 9 -10.97 7.29 -19.75
CA GLY A 9 -11.25 5.87 -19.85
C GLY A 9 -10.13 4.99 -19.27
N LEU A 10 -8.87 5.31 -19.59
CA LEU A 10 -7.72 4.58 -19.07
C LEU A 10 -7.59 4.73 -17.54
N LEU A 11 -7.82 5.95 -17.04
CA LEU A 11 -7.76 6.24 -15.61
C LEU A 11 -8.85 5.49 -14.84
N ALA A 12 -10.08 5.48 -15.34
CA ALA A 12 -11.19 4.75 -14.75
C ALA A 12 -10.92 3.24 -14.70
N LEU A 13 -10.33 2.67 -15.76
CA LEU A 13 -9.95 1.26 -15.81
C LEU A 13 -8.89 0.91 -14.76
N ALA A 14 -7.91 1.79 -14.53
CA ALA A 14 -6.89 1.59 -13.50
C ALA A 14 -7.48 1.55 -12.09
N PHE A 15 -8.38 2.49 -11.76
CA PHE A 15 -9.06 2.51 -10.46
C PHE A 15 -10.00 1.31 -10.27
N ALA A 16 -10.72 0.91 -11.32
CA ALA A 16 -11.55 -0.29 -11.29
C ALA A 16 -10.72 -1.56 -11.02
N GLY A 17 -9.55 -1.70 -11.65
CA GLY A 17 -8.65 -2.83 -11.42
C GLY A 17 -8.12 -2.90 -9.98
N ILE A 18 -7.77 -1.76 -9.39
CA ILE A 18 -7.34 -1.68 -7.99
C ILE A 18 -8.49 -2.03 -7.04
N ALA A 19 -9.70 -1.52 -7.31
CA ALA A 19 -10.89 -1.79 -6.49
C ALA A 19 -11.26 -3.29 -6.48
N ILE A 20 -11.25 -3.94 -7.65
CA ILE A 20 -11.51 -5.38 -7.77
C ILE A 20 -10.46 -6.20 -7.02
N LYS A 21 -9.19 -5.81 -7.12
CA LYS A 21 -8.08 -6.49 -6.44
C LYS A 21 -8.21 -6.42 -4.92
N ILE A 22 -8.64 -5.29 -4.37
CA ILE A 22 -8.89 -5.13 -2.93
C ILE A 22 -10.07 -6.01 -2.50
N TRP A 23 -11.17 -5.98 -3.26
CA TRP A 23 -12.37 -6.77 -2.96
C TRP A 23 -12.11 -8.29 -3.01
N ALA A 24 -11.27 -8.74 -3.94
CA ALA A 24 -10.86 -10.14 -4.07
C ALA A 24 -9.83 -10.58 -3.00
N LYS A 25 -9.22 -9.67 -2.25
CA LYS A 25 -8.23 -10.00 -1.21
C LYS A 25 -8.95 -10.26 0.12
N LYS A 26 -8.72 -11.44 0.72
CA LYS A 26 -9.23 -11.75 2.08
C LYS A 26 -8.65 -10.74 3.07
N GLY A 27 -9.52 -9.92 3.66
CA GLY A 27 -9.15 -8.85 4.59
C GLY A 27 -9.15 -7.43 3.99
N GLY A 28 -9.37 -7.27 2.68
CA GLY A 28 -9.46 -5.94 2.04
C GLY A 28 -8.19 -5.09 2.18
N GLU A 29 -7.09 -5.67 2.64
CA GLU A 29 -5.87 -4.92 2.90
C GLU A 29 -5.20 -4.53 1.60
N PHE A 30 -5.00 -3.23 1.44
CA PHE A 30 -4.12 -2.73 0.42
C PHE A 30 -2.74 -3.36 0.66
N ALA A 31 -2.18 -4.04 -0.35
CA ALA A 31 -0.98 -4.87 -0.20
C ALA A 31 0.32 -4.07 0.01
N GLY A 32 0.22 -2.85 0.54
CA GLY A 32 1.29 -1.86 0.51
C GLY A 32 1.58 -1.43 -0.94
N THR A 33 2.04 -0.20 -1.10
CA THR A 33 2.75 0.24 -2.31
C THR A 33 4.04 0.88 -1.82
N CYS A 34 5.04 1.15 -2.66
CA CYS A 34 6.34 1.67 -2.18
C CYS A 34 6.23 2.92 -1.27
N ALA A 35 5.11 3.66 -1.28
CA ALA A 35 4.78 4.72 -0.33
C ALA A 35 4.60 4.25 1.12
N SER A 36 4.05 3.05 1.37
CA SER A 36 3.92 2.48 2.74
C SER A 36 5.27 2.25 3.40
N ASN A 37 6.36 2.28 2.61
CA ASN A 37 7.72 1.98 3.04
C ASN A 37 8.69 3.18 2.93
N ASN A 38 8.22 4.41 2.73
CA ASN A 38 9.11 5.56 2.53
C ASN A 38 9.43 6.25 3.86
N PRO A 39 10.65 6.27 4.47
CA PRO A 39 11.00 6.86 5.79
C PRO A 39 10.63 8.33 6.06
N LEU A 40 9.93 9.03 5.18
CA LEU A 40 9.18 10.25 5.49
C LEU A 40 7.66 9.98 5.67
N VAL A 41 7.06 9.15 4.81
CA VAL A 41 5.73 8.51 5.01
C VAL A 41 5.79 7.36 6.03
N GLN A 42 7.02 6.91 6.31
CA GLN A 42 7.51 5.95 7.28
C GLN A 42 8.19 6.70 8.46
N ALA A 43 8.64 7.95 8.34
CA ALA A 43 8.75 8.80 9.54
C ALA A 43 7.34 9.12 10.05
N GLU A 44 6.34 9.04 9.17
CA GLU A 44 4.92 8.90 9.50
C GLU A 44 4.41 7.42 9.55
N GLY A 45 5.25 6.37 9.38
CA GLY A 45 4.79 4.97 9.10
C GLY A 45 5.82 3.82 8.91
N GLY A 46 7.03 3.97 9.49
CA GLY A 46 8.34 3.28 9.54
C GLY A 46 8.62 2.04 8.74
N SER A 47 9.92 1.74 8.49
CA SER A 47 10.36 0.39 8.88
C SER A 47 9.93 0.38 10.32
N CYS A 48 8.85 -0.33 10.64
CA CYS A 48 7.89 0.10 11.66
C CYS A 48 8.73 0.56 12.83
N GLY A 49 8.72 1.88 13.09
CA GLY A 49 9.77 2.50 13.91
C GLY A 49 9.86 1.88 15.31
N PHE A 50 8.80 1.15 15.66
CA PHE A 50 8.51 0.37 16.84
C PHE A 50 9.21 -1.00 16.95
N CYS A 51 9.23 -1.80 15.89
CA CYS A 51 9.75 -3.18 15.95
C CYS A 51 10.87 -3.41 14.94
N GLY A 52 11.21 -2.40 14.14
CA GLY A 52 12.04 -2.57 12.95
C GLY A 52 11.45 -3.58 11.98
N ALA A 53 10.20 -4.02 12.20
CA ALA A 53 9.49 -4.91 11.30
C ALA A 53 8.99 -4.07 10.16
N ARG A 54 9.27 -4.57 8.99
CA ARG A 54 9.00 -3.90 7.76
C ARG A 54 7.50 -4.03 7.49
N PRO A 55 6.86 -3.11 6.76
CA PRO A 55 5.42 -3.15 6.43
C PRO A 55 4.87 -4.48 5.87
N GLU A 56 5.76 -5.38 5.47
CA GLU A 56 5.51 -6.71 4.90
C GLU A 56 5.66 -7.85 5.91
N GLU A 57 6.15 -7.53 7.10
CA GLU A 57 6.39 -8.48 8.15
C GLU A 57 5.27 -8.37 9.16
N ARG A 58 4.80 -9.52 9.66
CA ARG A 58 4.03 -9.48 10.90
C ARG A 58 4.94 -8.86 11.94
N CYS A 59 4.42 -7.85 12.61
CA CYS A 59 5.13 -7.09 13.62
C CYS A 59 5.99 -8.02 14.50
N ARG A 60 7.32 -7.88 14.40
CA ARG A 60 8.33 -8.70 15.10
C ARG A 60 8.54 -8.28 16.56
N ARG A 61 7.47 -7.97 17.29
CA ARG A 61 7.51 -7.30 18.61
C ARG A 61 8.24 -8.11 19.68
N ASP A 62 8.12 -9.44 19.64
CA ASP A 62 8.60 -10.32 20.70
C ASP A 62 10.12 -10.59 20.64
N GLU A 63 10.77 -10.13 19.57
CA GLU A 63 12.18 -10.40 19.26
C GLU A 63 13.11 -9.22 19.63
N VAL A 64 12.56 -8.08 20.07
CA VAL A 64 13.33 -6.85 20.37
C VAL A 64 13.59 -6.75 21.88
N PRO A 65 14.81 -7.01 22.39
CA PRO A 65 15.18 -6.77 23.78
C PRO A 65 15.35 -5.28 24.03
N THR A 66 14.79 -4.78 25.14
CA THR A 66 14.86 -3.37 25.57
C THR A 66 16.27 -2.91 25.88
#